data_AF-A0A524DH96-F1
#
_entry.id   AF-A0A524DH96-F1
#
_cell.length_a   1.000
_cell.length_b   1.000
_cell.length_c   1.000
_cell.angle_alpha   90.00
_cell.angle_beta   90.00
_cell.angle_gamma   90.00
#
_symmetry.space_group_name_H-M   'P 1'
#
loop_
_entity.id
_entity.type
_entity.pdbx_description
1 polymer ?
#
loop_
_entity_poly.entity_id
_entity_poly.type
_entity_poly.pdbx_seq_one_letter_code
_entity_poly.pdbx_strand_id
1 'polypeptide(L)'
;MESDEVRKIIAENIESLTNLLWAVSQENRLKILSLLLERDQKFHQLKERIDISKTTLANHLSILLENSLIDKIERGSYRISDDGKNLVLSIVKSFRNSQKHTLEIRKHLWDKYIPTQTKLKELTHSKLIIENPAEYVPGWISYISSVTGVLNSLNKGIDKVDVAGYTGYAFFFNVAEGITDPSSPTCIQPMEVFHKGIKIFGWKIHEYFKPLSREPTELPIDPTLLKELFKSVKKGLKRTYKPIILWGIPIPEYGIVNGYSGDKYIVSTMRSTDPKKIFGSDSNIKYDEIVSPGRLQALFFEKKVEKSLAKKKADFKAIRNALKVSRLHQKGSGFISGPKAFDEWANVLEGDIEFISYHGNSFISECIYECLYYASEFTNRLALRYSGLSQFKYIDRASKKFNKAKLKMKEYKQLFPFGFDGDLNLPKRRKGARLLRQIVPNLSEAFNVLNYAISNWE
;
A
#
# COMPACT_ATOMS: atom_id res chain seq x y z
N MET A 1 31.12 -13.76 17.30
CA MET A 1 31.28 -15.05 18.00
C MET A 1 31.25 -16.14 16.97
N GLU A 2 32.34 -16.89 16.89
CA GLU A 2 32.43 -18.08 16.04
C GLU A 2 31.58 -19.21 16.64
N SER A 3 31.14 -20.16 15.81
CA SER A 3 30.19 -21.21 16.24
C SER A 3 30.73 -22.07 17.40
N ASP A 4 32.05 -22.22 17.52
CA ASP A 4 32.67 -23.06 18.54
C ASP A 4 32.76 -22.35 19.90
N GLU A 5 32.93 -21.03 19.88
CA GLU A 5 32.90 -20.19 21.08
C GLU A 5 31.50 -20.18 21.72
N VAL A 6 30.45 -20.11 20.91
CA VAL A 6 29.04 -20.22 21.36
C VAL A 6 28.79 -21.57 22.04
N ARG A 7 29.24 -22.66 21.42
CA ARG A 7 29.06 -24.03 21.96
C ARG A 7 29.74 -24.18 23.31
N LYS A 8 30.95 -23.67 23.44
CA LYS A 8 31.70 -23.69 24.69
C LYS A 8 30.97 -22.93 25.79
N ILE A 9 30.54 -21.69 25.52
CA ILE A 9 29.80 -20.88 26.50
C ILE A 9 28.50 -21.57 26.93
N ILE A 10 27.74 -22.16 25.99
CA ILE A 10 26.52 -22.89 26.32
C ILE A 10 26.82 -24.09 27.22
N ALA A 11 27.84 -24.90 26.89
CA ALA A 11 28.19 -26.08 27.66
C ALA A 11 28.63 -25.73 29.09
N GLU A 12 29.40 -24.66 29.24
CA GLU A 12 29.92 -24.20 30.54
C GLU A 12 28.83 -23.53 31.41
N ASN A 13 27.74 -23.03 30.82
CA ASN A 13 26.74 -22.21 31.51
C ASN A 13 25.29 -22.73 31.33
N ILE A 14 25.10 -24.00 30.97
CA ILE A 14 23.79 -24.52 30.54
C ILE A 14 22.69 -24.33 31.60
N GLU A 15 23.02 -24.51 32.88
CA GLU A 15 22.07 -24.37 33.98
C GLU A 15 21.64 -22.91 34.16
N SER A 16 22.61 -22.00 34.26
CA SER A 16 22.36 -20.55 34.37
C SER A 16 21.58 -20.00 33.18
N LEU A 17 21.92 -20.44 31.96
CA LEU A 17 21.19 -20.07 30.74
C LEU A 17 19.76 -20.60 30.76
N THR A 18 19.56 -21.84 31.23
CA THR A 18 18.22 -22.44 31.33
C THR A 18 17.35 -21.70 32.35
N ASN A 19 17.92 -21.36 33.51
CA ASN A 19 17.24 -20.59 34.54
C ASN A 19 16.82 -19.21 34.04
N LEU A 20 17.72 -18.52 33.34
CA LEU A 20 17.45 -17.23 32.73
C LEU A 20 16.33 -17.32 31.68
N LEU A 21 16.38 -18.30 30.78
CA LEU A 21 15.35 -18.53 29.77
C LEU A 21 14.00 -18.88 30.41
N TRP A 22 14.01 -19.68 31.46
CA TRP A 22 12.80 -20.04 32.21
C TRP A 22 12.22 -18.82 32.93
N ALA A 23 13.04 -17.95 33.49
CA ALA A 23 12.61 -16.71 34.13
C ALA A 23 11.86 -15.78 33.17
N VAL A 24 12.14 -15.83 31.86
CA VAL A 24 11.44 -15.00 30.86
C VAL A 24 10.42 -15.76 30.00
N SER A 25 10.29 -17.08 30.14
CA SER A 25 9.39 -17.87 29.28
C SER A 25 7.90 -17.72 29.61
N GLN A 26 7.56 -17.24 30.81
CA GLN A 26 6.17 -17.02 31.24
C GLN A 26 5.63 -15.67 30.78
N GLU A 27 4.43 -15.67 30.20
CA GLU A 27 3.76 -14.49 29.63
C GLU A 27 3.67 -13.32 30.61
N ASN A 28 3.27 -13.58 31.86
CA ASN A 28 3.12 -12.53 32.87
C ASN A 28 4.46 -11.91 33.27
N ARG A 29 5.57 -12.66 33.23
CA ARG A 29 6.91 -12.11 33.52
C ARG A 29 7.39 -11.20 32.39
N LEU A 30 7.12 -11.56 31.14
CA LEU A 30 7.36 -10.67 30.00
C LEU A 30 6.51 -9.39 30.07
N LYS A 31 5.24 -9.50 30.49
CA LYS A 31 4.38 -8.32 30.74
C LYS A 31 4.95 -7.41 31.83
N ILE A 32 5.43 -7.98 32.95
CA ILE A 32 6.10 -7.20 34.02
C ILE A 32 7.33 -6.47 33.46
N LEU A 33 8.22 -7.18 32.76
CA LEU A 33 9.43 -6.59 32.18
C LEU A 33 9.09 -5.49 31.17
N SER A 34 8.06 -5.68 30.34
CA SER A 34 7.58 -4.65 29.41
C SER A 34 7.09 -3.39 30.13
N LEU A 35 6.38 -3.52 31.25
CA LEU A 35 5.93 -2.37 32.04
C LEU A 35 7.09 -1.64 32.74
N LEU A 36 8.13 -2.38 33.13
CA LEU A 36 9.33 -1.83 33.77
C LEU A 36 10.30 -1.20 32.76
N LEU A 37 10.24 -1.60 31.48
CA LEU A 37 10.95 -0.92 30.38
C LEU A 37 10.45 0.52 30.18
N GLU A 38 9.18 0.79 30.44
CA GLU A 38 8.61 2.14 30.33
C GLU A 38 9.10 3.06 31.45
N ARG A 39 9.09 2.55 32.69
CA ARG A 39 9.47 3.27 33.91
C ARG A 39 9.44 2.32 35.12
N ASP A 40 10.02 2.76 36.23
CA ASP A 40 9.89 2.10 37.53
C ASP A 40 8.42 1.95 37.94
N GLN A 41 8.06 0.82 38.54
CA GLN A 41 6.68 0.52 38.94
C GLN A 41 6.60 0.09 40.41
N LYS A 42 5.54 0.53 41.09
CA LYS A 42 5.17 0.03 42.41
C LYS A 42 4.38 -1.27 42.29
N PHE A 43 4.43 -2.09 43.34
CA PHE A 43 3.75 -3.38 43.41
C PHE A 43 2.25 -3.29 43.08
N HIS A 44 1.55 -2.27 43.61
CA HIS A 44 0.12 -2.08 43.34
C HIS A 44 -0.15 -1.71 41.87
N GLN A 45 0.74 -0.92 41.23
CA GLN A 45 0.61 -0.54 39.83
C GLN A 45 0.77 -1.74 38.89
N LEU A 46 1.74 -2.62 39.19
CA LEU A 46 1.90 -3.89 38.48
C LEU A 46 0.67 -4.78 38.66
N LYS A 47 0.11 -4.84 39.88
CA LYS A 47 -1.08 -5.63 40.21
C LYS A 47 -2.36 -5.14 39.52
N GLU A 48 -2.49 -3.84 39.29
CA GLU A 48 -3.61 -3.23 38.57
C GLU A 48 -3.54 -3.47 37.06
N ARG A 49 -2.32 -3.48 36.50
CA ARG A 49 -2.10 -3.67 35.06
C ARG A 49 -2.03 -5.14 34.62
N ILE A 50 -1.80 -6.06 35.56
CA ILE A 50 -1.65 -7.48 35.29
C ILE A 50 -2.72 -8.26 36.06
N ASP A 51 -3.55 -8.99 35.32
CA ASP A 51 -4.67 -9.78 35.86
C ASP A 51 -4.21 -11.09 36.51
N ILE A 52 -3.51 -10.98 37.65
CA ILE A 52 -3.02 -12.10 38.45
C ILE A 52 -3.18 -11.86 39.95
N SER A 53 -3.16 -12.91 40.77
CA SER A 53 -3.26 -12.76 42.24
C SER A 53 -2.04 -12.02 42.84
N LYS A 54 -2.20 -11.47 44.04
CA LYS A 54 -1.11 -10.81 44.79
C LYS A 54 0.06 -11.77 45.05
N THR A 55 -0.24 -13.00 45.46
CA THR A 55 0.78 -14.03 45.74
C THR A 55 1.51 -14.44 44.46
N THR A 56 0.78 -14.57 43.34
CA THR A 56 1.36 -14.88 42.03
C THR A 56 2.30 -13.77 41.55
N LEU A 57 1.90 -12.50 41.69
CA LEU A 57 2.75 -11.37 41.34
C LEU A 57 4.03 -11.32 42.18
N ALA A 58 3.91 -11.53 43.51
CA ALA A 58 5.06 -11.59 44.39
C ALA A 58 6.04 -12.70 43.98
N ASN A 59 5.53 -13.88 43.63
CA ASN A 59 6.34 -14.99 43.13
C ASN A 59 7.04 -14.64 41.81
N HIS A 60 6.34 -14.03 40.85
CA HIS A 60 6.96 -13.57 39.60
C HIS A 60 8.07 -12.56 39.83
N LEU A 61 7.88 -11.61 40.73
CA LEU A 61 8.90 -10.62 41.09
C LEU A 61 10.10 -11.25 41.78
N SER A 62 9.91 -12.26 42.65
CA SER A 62 11.01 -13.01 43.27
C SER A 62 11.86 -13.70 42.21
N ILE A 63 11.24 -14.42 41.29
CA ILE A 63 11.94 -15.11 40.20
C ILE A 63 12.73 -14.13 39.33
N LEU A 64 12.16 -12.97 39.02
CA LEU A 64 12.84 -11.94 38.22
C LEU A 64 14.01 -11.29 38.98
N LEU A 65 13.89 -11.09 40.30
CA LEU A 65 14.97 -10.60 41.16
C LEU A 65 16.12 -11.61 41.29
N GLU A 66 15.77 -12.88 41.53
CA GLU A 66 16.74 -13.98 41.67
C GLU A 66 17.59 -14.19 40.40
N ASN A 67 17.05 -13.83 39.23
CA ASN A 67 17.74 -13.89 37.94
C ASN A 67 18.33 -12.54 37.51
N SER A 68 18.40 -11.55 38.41
CA SER A 68 18.96 -10.22 38.13
C SER A 68 18.32 -9.50 36.94
N LEU A 69 17.06 -9.78 36.64
CA LEU A 69 16.31 -9.14 35.53
C LEU A 69 15.63 -7.83 35.95
N ILE A 70 15.41 -7.67 37.25
CA ILE A 70 14.83 -6.47 37.85
C ILE A 70 15.57 -6.17 39.15
N ASP A 71 15.51 -4.91 39.58
CA ASP A 71 16.05 -4.43 40.85
C ASP A 71 14.92 -3.94 41.75
N LYS A 72 15.12 -4.08 43.06
CA LYS A 72 14.22 -3.52 44.08
C LYS A 72 14.82 -2.23 44.62
N ILE A 73 14.25 -1.10 44.24
CA ILE A 73 14.77 0.24 44.60
C ILE A 73 14.48 0.54 46.08
N GLU A 74 13.22 0.30 46.48
CA GLU A 74 12.71 0.57 47.82
C GLU A 74 11.56 -0.39 48.12
N ARG A 75 10.93 -0.26 49.29
CA ARG A 75 9.86 -1.17 49.71
C ARG A 75 8.66 -1.11 48.75
N GLY A 76 8.60 -2.10 47.87
CA GLY A 76 7.50 -2.27 46.93
C GLY A 76 7.66 -1.53 45.61
N SER A 77 8.83 -0.98 45.30
CA SER A 77 9.15 -0.34 44.01
C SER A 77 10.22 -1.14 43.28
N TYR A 78 10.00 -1.37 41.98
CA TYR A 78 10.84 -2.22 41.13
C TYR A 78 11.28 -1.47 39.87
N ARG A 79 12.47 -1.80 39.36
CA ARG A 79 13.07 -1.27 38.13
C ARG A 79 13.57 -2.43 37.29
N ILE A 80 13.59 -2.29 35.96
CA ILE A 80 14.29 -3.27 35.11
C ILE A 80 15.82 -3.07 35.20
N SER A 81 16.57 -4.14 35.39
CA SER A 81 18.04 -4.06 35.37
C SER A 81 18.55 -3.88 33.94
N ASP A 82 19.83 -3.53 33.77
CA ASP A 82 20.45 -3.48 32.45
C ASP A 82 20.43 -4.86 31.76
N ASP A 83 20.65 -5.93 32.51
CA ASP A 83 20.57 -7.31 32.00
C ASP A 83 19.15 -7.67 31.55
N GLY A 84 18.14 -7.32 32.35
CA GLY A 84 16.74 -7.52 31.99
C GLY A 84 16.34 -6.76 30.72
N LYS A 85 16.79 -5.50 30.61
CA LYS A 85 16.56 -4.67 29.42
C LYS A 85 17.24 -5.25 28.18
N ASN A 86 18.51 -5.62 28.29
CA ASN A 86 19.28 -6.20 27.19
C ASN A 86 18.68 -7.53 26.73
N LEU A 87 18.25 -8.38 27.67
CA LEU A 87 17.61 -9.66 27.37
C LEU A 87 16.28 -9.47 26.63
N VAL A 88 15.38 -8.61 27.12
CA VAL A 88 14.09 -8.37 26.47
C VAL A 88 14.27 -7.80 25.06
N LEU A 89 15.18 -6.83 24.88
CA LEU A 89 15.49 -6.28 23.56
C LEU A 89 16.05 -7.35 22.61
N SER A 90 16.88 -8.26 23.12
CA SER A 90 17.46 -9.37 22.34
C SER A 90 16.42 -10.41 21.95
N ILE A 91 15.48 -10.71 22.84
CA ILE A 91 14.33 -11.59 22.56
C ILE A 91 13.43 -10.96 21.49
N VAL A 92 13.05 -9.68 21.64
CA VAL A 92 12.22 -8.97 20.66
C VAL A 92 12.90 -8.89 19.31
N LYS A 93 14.20 -8.58 19.26
CA LYS A 93 14.98 -8.56 18.01
C LYS A 93 15.03 -9.94 17.37
N SER A 94 15.24 -11.00 18.17
CA SER A 94 15.28 -12.38 17.67
C SER A 94 13.90 -12.84 17.18
N PHE A 95 12.84 -12.48 17.89
CA PHE A 95 11.46 -12.77 17.51
C PHE A 95 11.07 -12.05 16.21
N ARG A 96 11.37 -10.75 16.10
CA ARG A 96 11.14 -9.96 14.87
C ARG A 96 11.80 -10.58 13.63
N ASN A 97 12.95 -11.21 13.81
CA ASN A 97 13.70 -11.87 12.74
C ASN A 97 13.38 -13.37 12.58
N SER A 98 12.49 -13.93 13.41
CA SER A 98 12.18 -15.36 13.39
C SER A 98 11.22 -15.71 12.25
N GLN A 99 11.43 -16.88 11.63
CA GLN A 99 10.48 -17.43 10.65
C GLN A 99 9.07 -17.59 11.24
N LYS A 100 8.97 -17.89 12.54
CA LYS A 100 7.68 -17.99 13.25
C LYS A 100 6.92 -16.67 13.22
N HIS A 101 7.58 -15.54 13.53
CA HIS A 101 6.96 -14.23 13.44
C HIS A 101 6.60 -13.85 11.99
N THR A 102 7.45 -14.17 11.01
CA THR A 102 7.13 -13.98 9.59
C THR A 102 5.91 -14.81 9.18
N LEU A 103 5.80 -16.05 9.64
CA LEU A 103 4.66 -16.93 9.40
C LEU A 103 3.40 -16.47 10.15
N GLU A 104 3.54 -15.90 11.33
CA GLU A 104 2.42 -15.32 12.10
C GLU A 104 1.94 -14.01 11.50
N ILE A 105 2.84 -13.13 11.04
CA ILE A 105 2.47 -11.95 10.24
C ILE A 105 1.83 -12.40 8.95
N ARG A 106 2.40 -13.39 8.25
CA ARG A 106 1.84 -13.92 7.01
C ARG A 106 0.46 -14.53 7.27
N LYS A 107 0.30 -15.34 8.30
CA LYS A 107 -0.99 -15.93 8.70
C LYS A 107 -1.97 -14.84 9.12
N HIS A 108 -1.55 -13.84 9.90
CA HIS A 108 -2.38 -12.73 10.30
C HIS A 108 -2.81 -11.86 9.11
N LEU A 109 -1.91 -11.58 8.16
CA LEU A 109 -2.25 -10.93 6.89
C LEU A 109 -3.18 -11.83 6.08
N TRP A 110 -2.93 -13.13 6.00
CA TRP A 110 -3.80 -14.10 5.31
C TRP A 110 -5.20 -14.18 5.93
N ASP A 111 -5.32 -14.25 7.25
CA ASP A 111 -6.58 -14.29 8.01
C ASP A 111 -7.30 -12.92 7.96
N LYS A 112 -6.55 -11.82 7.85
CA LYS A 112 -7.08 -10.45 7.68
C LYS A 112 -7.51 -10.15 6.24
N TYR A 113 -6.92 -10.81 5.25
CA TYR A 113 -7.24 -10.65 3.83
C TYR A 113 -8.14 -11.77 3.26
N ILE A 114 -8.50 -12.76 4.08
CA ILE A 114 -9.48 -13.81 3.77
C ILE A 114 -10.52 -13.81 4.90
N PRO A 115 -11.67 -13.13 4.74
CA PRO A 115 -12.67 -13.07 5.78
C PRO A 115 -13.21 -14.47 6.11
N THR A 116 -13.22 -14.82 7.40
CA THR A 116 -14.03 -15.91 7.93
C THR A 116 -15.51 -15.53 7.78
N GLN A 117 -16.25 -16.36 7.05
CA GLN A 117 -17.65 -16.12 6.68
C GLN A 117 -18.55 -15.95 7.91
N THR A 118 -19.08 -14.73 8.10
CA THR A 118 -20.23 -14.53 8.98
C THR A 118 -21.50 -14.69 8.14
N LYS A 119 -22.33 -15.68 8.50
CA LYS A 119 -23.62 -15.96 7.84
C LYS A 119 -24.61 -14.83 8.13
N LEU A 120 -24.74 -13.89 7.18
CA LEU A 120 -25.85 -12.94 7.13
C LEU A 120 -26.92 -13.47 6.17
N LYS A 121 -28.20 -13.27 6.54
CA LYS A 121 -29.38 -13.73 5.78
C LYS A 121 -29.35 -13.25 4.32
N GLU A 122 -29.59 -14.18 3.40
CA GLU A 122 -29.66 -13.96 1.96
C GLU A 122 -30.62 -12.81 1.60
N LEU A 123 -30.06 -11.73 1.05
CA LEU A 123 -30.83 -10.68 0.40
C LEU A 123 -31.29 -11.19 -0.98
N THR A 124 -32.52 -11.74 -1.04
CA THR A 124 -33.43 -11.93 -2.22
C THR A 124 -32.83 -12.17 -3.62
N HIS A 125 -33.45 -13.08 -4.38
CA HIS A 125 -33.12 -13.65 -5.71
C HIS A 125 -32.84 -12.68 -6.89
N SER A 126 -32.63 -11.39 -6.64
CA SER A 126 -32.28 -10.40 -7.65
C SER A 126 -30.90 -10.69 -8.26
N LYS A 127 -30.85 -10.87 -9.57
CA LYS A 127 -29.63 -10.97 -10.37
C LYS A 127 -29.65 -9.89 -11.45
N LEU A 128 -28.49 -9.27 -11.69
CA LEU A 128 -28.27 -8.37 -12.81
C LEU A 128 -26.84 -8.59 -13.30
N ILE A 129 -26.69 -8.81 -14.60
CA ILE A 129 -25.41 -8.78 -15.30
C ILE A 129 -25.58 -7.74 -16.40
N ILE A 130 -24.64 -6.80 -16.51
CA ILE A 130 -24.68 -5.81 -17.59
C ILE A 130 -24.33 -6.49 -18.93
N GLU A 131 -24.93 -6.02 -20.02
CA GLU A 131 -24.80 -6.63 -21.36
C GLU A 131 -23.36 -6.57 -21.90
N ASN A 132 -22.63 -5.50 -21.57
CA ASN A 132 -21.24 -5.30 -21.98
C ASN A 132 -20.33 -5.33 -20.73
N PRO A 133 -20.01 -6.52 -20.19
CA PRO A 133 -19.13 -6.63 -19.03
C PRO A 133 -17.73 -6.11 -19.39
N ALA A 134 -17.11 -5.41 -18.45
CA ALA A 134 -15.74 -4.97 -18.58
C ALA A 134 -14.77 -5.99 -17.97
N GLU A 135 -13.64 -6.18 -18.65
CA GLU A 135 -12.55 -7.01 -18.18
C GLU A 135 -11.47 -6.15 -17.52
N TYR A 136 -10.94 -6.62 -16.40
CA TYR A 136 -9.78 -6.01 -15.76
C TYR A 136 -8.56 -6.15 -16.66
N VAL A 137 -7.92 -5.03 -16.99
CA VAL A 137 -6.69 -5.03 -17.79
C VAL A 137 -5.49 -5.19 -16.85
N PRO A 138 -4.70 -6.27 -16.91
CA PRO A 138 -3.63 -6.52 -15.94
C PRO A 138 -2.64 -5.36 -15.82
N GLY A 139 -2.26 -5.00 -14.60
CA GLY A 139 -1.32 -3.93 -14.28
C GLY A 139 -1.10 -3.80 -12.77
N TRP A 140 0.00 -3.14 -12.38
CA TRP A 140 0.39 -2.94 -10.98
C TRP A 140 -0.43 -1.85 -10.29
N ILE A 141 -0.96 -0.90 -11.05
CA ILE A 141 -1.82 0.15 -10.54
C ILE A 141 -3.27 -0.21 -10.87
N SER A 142 -3.99 -0.75 -9.88
CA SER A 142 -5.34 -1.27 -10.07
C SER A 142 -6.35 -0.21 -10.51
N TYR A 143 -6.15 1.06 -10.14
CA TYR A 143 -6.97 2.17 -10.62
C TYR A 143 -6.87 2.32 -12.15
N ILE A 144 -5.65 2.39 -12.69
CA ILE A 144 -5.41 2.53 -14.14
C ILE A 144 -5.98 1.31 -14.87
N SER A 145 -5.71 0.12 -14.34
CA SER A 145 -6.17 -1.17 -14.85
C SER A 145 -7.71 -1.25 -14.94
N SER A 146 -8.39 -0.92 -13.84
CA SER A 146 -9.86 -0.94 -13.76
C SER A 146 -10.49 0.13 -14.64
N VAL A 147 -9.95 1.36 -14.64
CA VAL A 147 -10.45 2.44 -15.49
C VAL A 147 -10.28 2.09 -16.97
N THR A 148 -9.15 1.50 -17.36
CA THR A 148 -8.91 1.05 -18.74
C THR A 148 -9.91 -0.03 -19.14
N GLY A 149 -10.14 -1.02 -18.27
CA GLY A 149 -11.12 -2.08 -18.50
C GLY A 149 -12.54 -1.55 -18.72
N VAL A 150 -13.01 -0.68 -17.82
CA VAL A 150 -14.33 -0.06 -17.96
C VAL A 150 -14.40 0.81 -19.22
N LEU A 151 -13.38 1.64 -19.47
CA LEU A 151 -13.37 2.47 -20.67
C LEU A 151 -13.37 1.63 -21.95
N ASN A 152 -12.69 0.49 -22.02
CA ASN A 152 -12.72 -0.39 -23.19
C ASN A 152 -14.10 -1.00 -23.45
N SER A 153 -14.87 -1.32 -22.40
CA SER A 153 -16.27 -1.76 -22.56
C SER A 153 -17.19 -0.64 -23.07
N LEU A 154 -16.85 0.63 -22.78
CA LEU A 154 -17.67 1.79 -23.13
C LEU A 154 -17.26 2.45 -24.46
N ASN A 155 -15.97 2.41 -24.77
CA ASN A 155 -15.30 3.03 -25.91
C ASN A 155 -14.16 2.10 -26.36
N LYS A 156 -14.17 1.64 -27.62
CA LYS A 156 -13.09 0.79 -28.11
C LYS A 156 -11.77 1.57 -28.28
N GLY A 157 -10.65 0.92 -27.97
CA GLY A 157 -9.31 1.39 -28.36
C GLY A 157 -8.61 2.32 -27.36
N ILE A 158 -8.99 2.32 -26.08
CA ILE A 158 -8.30 3.09 -25.03
C ILE A 158 -7.31 2.16 -24.31
N ASP A 159 -6.03 2.52 -24.29
CA ASP A 159 -5.01 1.74 -23.58
C ASP A 159 -4.60 2.36 -22.23
N LYS A 160 -3.80 1.61 -21.47
CA LYS A 160 -3.31 2.05 -20.15
C LYS A 160 -2.43 3.30 -20.24
N VAL A 161 -1.69 3.50 -21.34
CA VAL A 161 -0.84 4.68 -21.54
C VAL A 161 -1.72 5.92 -21.64
N ASP A 162 -2.80 5.86 -22.41
CA ASP A 162 -3.78 6.94 -22.50
C ASP A 162 -4.43 7.22 -21.15
N VAL A 163 -4.95 6.20 -20.47
CA VAL A 163 -5.60 6.38 -19.16
C VAL A 163 -4.63 6.99 -18.15
N ALA A 164 -3.43 6.43 -18.02
CA ALA A 164 -2.43 6.91 -17.07
C ALA A 164 -1.98 8.34 -17.38
N GLY A 165 -1.77 8.68 -18.66
CA GLY A 165 -1.34 10.00 -19.10
C GLY A 165 -2.41 11.08 -18.93
N TYR A 166 -3.63 10.83 -19.42
CA TYR A 166 -4.72 11.81 -19.38
C TYR A 166 -5.28 12.03 -17.97
N THR A 167 -5.31 10.99 -17.13
CA THR A 167 -5.66 11.15 -15.71
C THR A 167 -4.55 11.83 -14.92
N GLY A 168 -3.31 11.83 -15.42
CA GLY A 168 -2.13 12.35 -14.72
C GLY A 168 -1.49 11.33 -13.77
N TYR A 169 -2.07 10.14 -13.62
CA TYR A 169 -1.58 9.11 -12.69
C TYR A 169 -0.16 8.63 -13.05
N ALA A 170 0.21 8.61 -14.34
CA ALA A 170 1.57 8.30 -14.78
C ALA A 170 2.65 9.22 -14.16
N PHE A 171 2.26 10.40 -13.68
CA PHE A 171 3.13 11.42 -13.11
C PHE A 171 2.98 11.55 -11.59
N PHE A 172 2.22 10.65 -10.98
CA PHE A 172 2.06 10.56 -9.53
C PHE A 172 3.07 9.57 -8.95
N PHE A 173 4.09 10.12 -8.28
CA PHE A 173 5.06 9.35 -7.52
C PHE A 173 4.86 9.69 -6.06
N ASN A 174 4.63 8.69 -5.20
CA ASN A 174 4.26 8.91 -3.81
C ASN A 174 4.83 7.81 -2.93
N VAL A 175 5.42 8.20 -1.80
CA VAL A 175 5.96 7.30 -0.77
C VAL A 175 5.52 7.79 0.60
N ALA A 176 5.36 6.87 1.56
CA ALA A 176 5.18 7.22 2.95
C ALA A 176 6.46 7.87 3.50
N GLU A 177 6.30 8.85 4.38
CA GLU A 177 7.40 9.52 5.08
C GLU A 177 7.96 8.58 6.16
N GLY A 178 9.28 8.41 6.17
CA GLY A 178 10.01 7.62 7.16
C GLY A 178 9.92 6.11 7.02
N ILE A 179 9.10 5.56 6.12
CA ILE A 179 8.87 4.11 6.00
C ILE A 179 8.57 3.68 4.56
N THR A 180 8.91 2.45 4.19
CA THR A 180 8.41 1.85 2.95
C THR A 180 7.05 1.16 3.18
N ASP A 181 5.96 1.78 2.73
CA ASP A 181 4.59 1.27 2.89
C ASP A 181 3.97 0.86 1.53
N PRO A 182 3.52 -0.41 1.34
CA PRO A 182 2.88 -0.85 0.10
C PRO A 182 1.63 -0.03 -0.27
N SER A 183 0.97 0.65 0.66
CA SER A 183 -0.18 1.51 0.35
C SER A 183 0.21 2.80 -0.39
N SER A 184 1.49 3.20 -0.36
CA SER A 184 1.93 4.51 -0.84
C SER A 184 1.49 4.88 -2.25
N PRO A 185 1.52 3.98 -3.26
CA PRO A 185 1.09 4.30 -4.63
C PRO A 185 -0.43 4.54 -4.77
N THR A 186 -1.23 4.12 -3.78
CA THR A 186 -2.70 4.21 -3.78
C THR A 186 -3.25 5.19 -2.74
N CYS A 187 -2.43 5.61 -1.78
CA CYS A 187 -2.72 6.66 -0.79
C CYS A 187 -2.81 8.05 -1.43
N ILE A 188 -3.96 8.30 -2.06
CA ILE A 188 -4.24 9.53 -2.80
C ILE A 188 -5.41 10.27 -2.18
N GLN A 189 -5.18 11.54 -1.85
CA GLN A 189 -6.25 12.53 -1.66
C GLN A 189 -5.84 13.92 -2.19
N PRO A 190 -6.75 14.63 -2.91
CA PRO A 190 -8.06 14.20 -3.39
C PRO A 190 -8.00 13.41 -4.71
N MET A 191 -8.77 12.32 -4.83
CA MET A 191 -8.90 11.51 -6.07
C MET A 191 -9.52 12.28 -7.25
N GLU A 192 -10.25 13.35 -6.97
CA GLU A 192 -10.92 14.19 -7.97
C GLU A 192 -9.96 14.70 -9.06
N VAL A 193 -8.66 14.84 -8.75
CA VAL A 193 -7.63 15.25 -9.72
C VAL A 193 -7.50 14.23 -10.87
N PHE A 194 -7.61 12.94 -10.57
CA PHE A 194 -7.55 11.86 -11.55
C PHE A 194 -8.86 11.69 -12.30
N HIS A 195 -10.00 11.81 -11.59
CA HIS A 195 -11.34 11.72 -12.18
C HIS A 195 -11.59 12.79 -13.25
N LYS A 196 -11.00 13.98 -13.10
CA LYS A 196 -11.09 15.06 -14.09
C LYS A 196 -10.51 14.68 -15.45
N GLY A 197 -9.47 13.84 -15.49
CA GLY A 197 -8.88 13.37 -16.75
C GLY A 197 -9.78 12.40 -17.52
N ILE A 198 -10.66 11.66 -16.82
CA ILE A 198 -11.58 10.71 -17.47
C ILE A 198 -12.58 11.41 -18.40
N LYS A 199 -12.87 12.70 -18.16
CA LYS A 199 -13.73 13.52 -19.04
C LYS A 199 -13.21 13.61 -20.48
N ILE A 200 -11.91 13.42 -20.70
CA ILE A 200 -11.30 13.42 -22.04
C ILE A 200 -11.80 12.23 -22.86
N PHE A 201 -12.08 11.10 -22.22
CA PHE A 201 -12.69 9.92 -22.85
C PHE A 201 -14.22 10.05 -22.99
N GLY A 202 -14.77 11.24 -22.74
CA GLY A 202 -16.19 11.51 -22.86
C GLY A 202 -17.01 11.06 -21.65
N TRP A 203 -16.40 10.77 -20.49
CA TRP A 203 -17.14 10.26 -19.33
C TRP A 203 -16.96 11.14 -18.09
N LYS A 204 -18.07 11.42 -17.40
CA LYS A 204 -18.05 12.00 -16.05
C LYS A 204 -18.13 10.88 -15.01
N ILE A 205 -17.23 10.93 -14.03
CA ILE A 205 -17.28 10.09 -12.84
C ILE A 205 -18.11 10.77 -11.77
N HIS A 206 -19.06 10.01 -11.22
CA HIS A 206 -19.66 10.26 -9.92
C HIS A 206 -19.01 9.32 -8.91
N GLU A 207 -18.64 9.81 -7.73
CA GLU A 207 -17.92 9.06 -6.72
C GLU A 207 -18.81 8.87 -5.50
N TYR A 208 -18.99 7.63 -5.07
CA TYR A 208 -19.39 7.32 -3.70
C TYR A 208 -18.11 7.28 -2.87
N PHE A 209 -18.03 8.05 -1.79
CA PHE A 209 -16.88 8.10 -0.90
C PHE A 209 -17.33 8.18 0.56
N LYS A 210 -16.78 7.31 1.40
CA LYS A 210 -16.84 7.40 2.85
C LYS A 210 -15.44 7.18 3.41
N PRO A 211 -14.84 8.13 4.15
CA PRO A 211 -13.56 7.90 4.79
C PRO A 211 -13.71 6.84 5.89
N LEU A 212 -12.69 6.01 6.05
CA LEU A 212 -12.56 5.05 7.16
C LEU A 212 -11.21 5.29 7.86
N SER A 213 -11.01 4.68 9.04
CA SER A 213 -9.68 4.65 9.64
C SER A 213 -8.70 3.94 8.69
N ARG A 214 -7.48 4.48 8.58
CA ARG A 214 -6.37 3.83 7.88
C ARG A 214 -5.70 2.78 8.76
N GLU A 215 -5.72 3.01 10.06
CA GLU A 215 -5.28 1.99 10.98
C GLU A 215 -6.22 0.81 10.86
N PRO A 216 -5.71 -0.42 10.82
CA PRO A 216 -6.52 -1.57 11.04
C PRO A 216 -7.03 -1.50 12.48
N THR A 217 -8.10 -0.75 12.71
CA THR A 217 -8.93 -0.98 13.88
C THR A 217 -9.28 -2.45 13.80
N GLU A 218 -9.01 -3.20 14.86
CA GLU A 218 -9.38 -4.62 14.99
C GLU A 218 -10.88 -4.86 14.72
N LEU A 219 -11.66 -3.78 14.70
CA LEU A 219 -13.06 -3.74 14.37
C LEU A 219 -13.30 -3.82 12.85
N PRO A 220 -14.13 -4.77 12.39
CA PRO A 220 -14.57 -4.84 11.00
C PRO A 220 -15.32 -3.56 10.59
N ILE A 221 -15.32 -3.26 9.29
CA ILE A 221 -16.10 -2.15 8.72
C ILE A 221 -17.56 -2.30 9.15
N ASP A 222 -18.20 -1.21 9.60
CA ASP A 222 -19.61 -1.21 9.98
C ASP A 222 -20.47 -1.87 8.88
N PRO A 223 -21.16 -2.99 9.20
CA PRO A 223 -22.01 -3.70 8.26
C PRO A 223 -23.09 -2.81 7.61
N THR A 224 -23.52 -1.76 8.30
CA THR A 224 -24.48 -0.77 7.78
C THR A 224 -23.90 -0.01 6.60
N LEU A 225 -22.65 0.47 6.72
CA LEU A 225 -21.95 1.17 5.64
C LEU A 225 -21.71 0.27 4.43
N LEU A 226 -21.31 -0.99 4.66
CA LEU A 226 -21.14 -1.99 3.59
C LEU A 226 -22.47 -2.23 2.85
N LYS A 227 -23.58 -2.34 3.59
CA LYS A 227 -24.92 -2.50 3.01
C LYS A 227 -25.39 -1.26 2.25
N GLU A 228 -25.08 -0.06 2.73
CA GLU A 228 -25.35 1.20 2.02
C GLU A 228 -24.57 1.31 0.70
N LEU A 229 -23.27 0.96 0.73
CA LEU A 229 -22.44 0.89 -0.46
C LEU A 229 -23.01 -0.13 -1.46
N PHE A 230 -23.37 -1.33 -1.00
CA PHE A 230 -23.96 -2.36 -1.85
C PHE A 230 -25.26 -1.88 -2.52
N LYS A 231 -26.17 -1.27 -1.75
CA LYS A 231 -27.40 -0.66 -2.28
C LYS A 231 -27.08 0.41 -3.32
N SER A 232 -26.07 1.24 -3.08
CA SER A 232 -25.65 2.30 -3.99
C SER A 232 -25.10 1.74 -5.30
N VAL A 233 -24.25 0.71 -5.23
CA VAL A 233 -23.73 -0.01 -6.41
C VAL A 233 -24.87 -0.65 -7.20
N LYS A 234 -25.80 -1.38 -6.56
CA LYS A 234 -26.97 -1.97 -7.23
C LYS A 234 -27.82 -0.91 -7.93
N LYS A 235 -28.08 0.23 -7.26
CA LYS A 235 -28.84 1.35 -7.85
C LYS A 235 -28.09 1.95 -9.04
N GLY A 236 -26.77 2.08 -8.95
CA GLY A 236 -25.91 2.51 -10.04
C GLY A 236 -26.02 1.60 -11.26
N LEU A 237 -25.80 0.29 -11.07
CA LEU A 237 -25.88 -0.71 -12.13
C LEU A 237 -27.25 -0.70 -12.83
N LYS A 238 -28.35 -0.68 -12.07
CA LYS A 238 -29.72 -0.63 -12.62
C LYS A 238 -30.01 0.66 -13.38
N ARG A 239 -29.42 1.78 -12.95
CA ARG A 239 -29.66 3.09 -13.57
C ARG A 239 -28.87 3.27 -14.86
N THR A 240 -27.62 2.80 -14.88
CA THR A 240 -26.70 3.09 -15.99
C THR A 240 -26.47 1.92 -16.92
N TYR A 241 -26.70 0.68 -16.48
CA TYR A 241 -26.35 -0.56 -17.18
C TYR A 241 -24.88 -0.59 -17.62
N LYS A 242 -23.98 -0.03 -16.79
CA LYS A 242 -22.54 0.08 -17.06
C LYS A 242 -21.71 -0.49 -15.92
N PRO A 243 -20.46 -0.93 -16.18
CA PRO A 243 -19.58 -1.38 -15.11
C PRO A 243 -19.28 -0.26 -14.11
N ILE A 244 -19.04 -0.65 -12.86
CA ILE A 244 -18.67 0.25 -11.76
C ILE A 244 -17.31 -0.16 -11.23
N ILE A 245 -16.45 0.79 -10.89
CA ILE A 245 -15.17 0.48 -10.24
C ILE A 245 -15.37 0.55 -8.73
N LEU A 246 -14.83 -0.42 -7.99
CA LEU A 246 -14.97 -0.54 -6.54
C LEU A 246 -13.60 -0.76 -5.89
N TRP A 247 -13.31 -0.01 -4.82
CA TRP A 247 -12.09 -0.15 -4.03
C TRP A 247 -12.24 -1.27 -2.99
N GLY A 248 -11.24 -2.16 -2.91
CA GLY A 248 -11.17 -3.19 -1.89
C GLY A 248 -11.70 -4.56 -2.31
N ILE A 249 -11.75 -4.87 -3.61
CA ILE A 249 -12.30 -6.14 -4.11
C ILE A 249 -11.26 -7.01 -4.87
N PRO A 250 -10.92 -8.21 -4.39
CA PRO A 250 -11.12 -8.76 -3.03
C PRO A 250 -10.05 -8.29 -2.01
N ILE A 251 -9.01 -7.60 -2.48
CA ILE A 251 -7.92 -7.08 -1.64
C ILE A 251 -7.93 -5.54 -1.73
N PRO A 252 -7.08 -4.82 -0.98
CA PRO A 252 -6.91 -3.36 -1.06
C PRO A 252 -6.48 -2.81 -2.43
N GLU A 253 -7.27 -3.07 -3.46
CA GLU A 253 -7.07 -2.73 -4.86
C GLU A 253 -8.43 -2.42 -5.50
N TYR A 254 -8.42 -1.69 -6.61
CA TYR A 254 -9.61 -1.48 -7.43
C TYR A 254 -9.93 -2.71 -8.27
N GLY A 255 -11.21 -3.06 -8.31
CA GLY A 255 -11.77 -4.02 -9.25
C GLY A 255 -12.98 -3.46 -9.97
N ILE A 256 -13.51 -4.23 -10.92
CA ILE A 256 -14.65 -3.87 -11.76
C ILE A 256 -15.85 -4.72 -11.34
N VAL A 257 -16.98 -4.08 -11.05
CA VAL A 257 -18.27 -4.72 -10.79
C VAL A 257 -19.11 -4.67 -12.08
N ASN A 258 -19.40 -5.83 -12.63
CA ASN A 258 -20.21 -6.03 -13.84
C ASN A 258 -21.68 -6.41 -13.52
N GLY A 259 -22.00 -6.64 -12.26
CA GLY A 259 -23.32 -7.12 -11.88
C GLY A 259 -23.42 -7.48 -10.41
N TYR A 260 -24.51 -8.13 -10.06
CA TYR A 260 -24.70 -8.75 -8.76
C TYR A 260 -25.61 -9.98 -8.89
N SER A 261 -25.47 -10.91 -7.94
CA SER A 261 -26.36 -12.06 -7.77
C SER A 261 -26.65 -12.22 -6.28
N GLY A 262 -27.87 -11.91 -5.86
CA GLY A 262 -28.24 -11.86 -4.44
C GLY A 262 -27.46 -10.77 -3.69
N ASP A 263 -26.60 -11.21 -2.78
CA ASP A 263 -25.72 -10.40 -1.92
C ASP A 263 -24.25 -10.37 -2.41
N LYS A 264 -23.97 -10.91 -3.60
CA LYS A 264 -22.63 -10.94 -4.19
C LYS A 264 -22.50 -9.97 -5.35
N TYR A 265 -21.36 -9.31 -5.47
CA TYR A 265 -20.93 -8.62 -6.67
C TYR A 265 -20.41 -9.62 -7.70
N ILE A 266 -20.77 -9.41 -8.97
CA ILE A 266 -20.15 -10.12 -10.09
C ILE A 266 -19.00 -9.24 -10.58
N VAL A 267 -17.76 -9.71 -10.47
CA VAL A 267 -16.57 -8.86 -10.62
C VAL A 267 -15.56 -9.36 -11.66
N SER A 268 -14.73 -8.43 -12.14
CA SER A 268 -13.46 -8.70 -12.83
C SER A 268 -12.35 -7.94 -12.11
N THR A 269 -11.26 -8.63 -11.76
CA THR A 269 -10.19 -8.11 -10.88
C THR A 269 -8.82 -8.58 -11.36
N MET A 270 -7.73 -8.16 -10.72
CA MET A 270 -6.39 -8.67 -11.03
C MET A 270 -6.25 -10.21 -10.88
N ARG A 271 -7.17 -10.87 -10.17
CA ARG A 271 -7.17 -12.33 -10.02
C ARG A 271 -7.85 -13.05 -11.19
N SER A 272 -8.65 -12.35 -12.01
CA SER A 272 -9.30 -12.96 -13.20
C SER A 272 -8.34 -13.12 -14.39
N THR A 273 -7.11 -12.62 -14.29
CA THR A 273 -6.09 -12.73 -15.35
C THR A 273 -5.16 -13.93 -15.16
N ASP A 274 -5.36 -14.74 -14.12
CA ASP A 274 -4.70 -16.04 -14.00
C ASP A 274 -5.35 -17.02 -14.99
N PRO A 275 -4.63 -17.49 -16.03
CA PRO A 275 -5.18 -18.41 -17.03
C PRO A 275 -5.60 -19.75 -16.44
N LYS A 276 -5.17 -20.10 -15.22
CA LYS A 276 -5.67 -21.28 -14.48
C LYS A 276 -7.00 -21.02 -13.76
N LYS A 277 -7.46 -19.77 -13.72
CA LYS A 277 -8.71 -19.33 -13.09
C LYS A 277 -9.59 -18.57 -14.09
N ILE A 278 -9.87 -19.20 -15.22
CA ILE A 278 -10.95 -18.80 -16.14
C ILE A 278 -12.25 -18.81 -15.32
N PHE A 279 -12.80 -17.63 -15.01
CA PHE A 279 -14.13 -17.41 -14.41
C PHE A 279 -14.59 -18.47 -13.38
N GLY A 280 -13.87 -18.61 -12.26
CA GLY A 280 -14.11 -19.72 -11.32
C GLY A 280 -14.35 -19.33 -9.85
N SER A 281 -13.31 -18.91 -9.14
CA SER A 281 -13.38 -18.81 -7.67
C SER A 281 -13.71 -17.42 -7.12
N ASP A 282 -13.36 -16.35 -7.85
CA ASP A 282 -13.42 -14.96 -7.34
C ASP A 282 -14.34 -14.07 -8.20
N SER A 283 -15.10 -14.65 -9.14
CA SER A 283 -16.04 -13.91 -9.99
C SER A 283 -17.25 -13.38 -9.22
N ASN A 284 -17.48 -13.91 -8.02
CA ASN A 284 -18.55 -13.50 -7.11
C ASN A 284 -17.99 -13.20 -5.72
N ILE A 285 -17.98 -11.93 -5.32
CA ILE A 285 -17.49 -11.49 -3.99
C ILE A 285 -18.69 -11.04 -3.16
N LYS A 286 -18.85 -11.54 -1.94
CA LYS A 286 -19.95 -11.10 -1.07
C LYS A 286 -19.76 -9.63 -0.68
N TYR A 287 -20.84 -8.86 -0.55
CA TYR A 287 -20.70 -7.41 -0.36
C TYR A 287 -20.01 -7.01 0.95
N ASP A 288 -19.92 -7.91 1.92
CA ASP A 288 -19.24 -7.73 3.21
C ASP A 288 -17.85 -8.37 3.27
N GLU A 289 -17.37 -8.94 2.16
CA GLU A 289 -15.99 -9.44 2.00
C GLU A 289 -15.05 -8.38 1.38
N ILE A 290 -15.49 -7.12 1.27
CA ILE A 290 -14.67 -6.04 0.74
C ILE A 290 -13.57 -5.66 1.76
N VAL A 291 -12.32 -5.60 1.31
CA VAL A 291 -11.16 -5.18 2.09
C VAL A 291 -10.73 -3.77 1.67
N SER A 292 -11.33 -2.75 2.27
CA SER A 292 -11.16 -1.34 1.87
C SER A 292 -10.48 -0.49 2.96
N PRO A 293 -9.17 -0.60 3.20
CA PRO A 293 -8.50 0.23 4.19
C PRO A 293 -8.62 1.72 3.83
N GLY A 294 -8.83 2.56 4.85
CA GLY A 294 -8.86 4.02 4.75
C GLY A 294 -10.09 4.64 4.08
N ARG A 295 -10.89 3.90 3.30
CA ARG A 295 -12.11 4.44 2.65
C ARG A 295 -13.01 3.35 2.10
N LEU A 296 -14.32 3.58 2.04
CA LEU A 296 -15.22 2.93 1.08
C LEU A 296 -15.36 3.82 -0.15
N GLN A 297 -15.16 3.25 -1.35
CA GLN A 297 -15.21 4.04 -2.58
C GLN A 297 -15.73 3.25 -3.77
N ALA A 298 -16.66 3.86 -4.53
CA ALA A 298 -17.11 3.35 -5.81
C ALA A 298 -17.20 4.47 -6.87
N LEU A 299 -16.81 4.16 -8.10
CA LEU A 299 -16.76 5.11 -9.21
C LEU A 299 -17.80 4.74 -10.28
N PHE A 300 -18.74 5.65 -10.52
CA PHE A 300 -19.87 5.48 -11.43
C PHE A 300 -19.66 6.30 -12.71
N PHE A 301 -19.71 5.65 -13.87
CA PHE A 301 -19.64 6.29 -15.17
C PHE A 301 -21.04 6.74 -15.61
N GLU A 302 -21.37 8.03 -15.41
CA GLU A 302 -22.74 8.53 -15.58
C GLU A 302 -23.07 8.93 -17.03
N LYS A 303 -22.75 10.17 -17.40
CA LYS A 303 -23.16 10.79 -18.66
C LYS A 303 -21.98 10.88 -19.62
N LYS A 304 -22.27 10.59 -20.89
CA LYS A 304 -21.37 10.91 -22.00
C LYS A 304 -21.32 12.43 -22.14
N VAL A 305 -20.13 13.02 -22.18
CA VAL A 305 -19.95 14.44 -22.42
C VAL A 305 -20.09 14.66 -23.92
N GLU A 306 -21.16 15.32 -24.36
CA GLU A 306 -21.56 15.46 -25.78
C GLU A 306 -20.49 16.08 -26.68
N LYS A 307 -19.61 16.92 -26.11
CA LYS A 307 -18.43 17.43 -26.81
C LYS A 307 -17.18 16.89 -26.14
N SER A 308 -16.62 15.80 -26.68
CA SER A 308 -15.25 15.39 -26.36
C SER A 308 -14.35 16.61 -26.60
N LEU A 309 -13.48 16.91 -25.63
CA LEU A 309 -12.56 18.03 -25.79
C LEU A 309 -11.76 17.83 -27.08
N ALA A 310 -11.63 18.86 -27.91
CA ALA A 310 -10.74 18.80 -29.07
C ALA A 310 -9.39 18.25 -28.63
N LYS A 311 -8.86 17.25 -29.35
CA LYS A 311 -7.69 16.46 -28.93
C LYS A 311 -6.54 17.34 -28.45
N LYS A 312 -6.30 18.44 -29.16
CA LYS A 312 -5.30 19.46 -28.81
C LYS A 312 -5.47 20.09 -27.43
N LYS A 313 -6.70 20.44 -27.07
CA LYS A 313 -7.03 20.97 -25.74
C LYS A 313 -6.95 19.89 -24.66
N ALA A 314 -7.24 18.63 -25.01
CA ALA A 314 -7.12 17.51 -24.09
C ALA A 314 -5.65 17.24 -23.73
N ASP A 315 -4.77 17.24 -24.73
CA ASP A 315 -3.32 17.05 -24.58
C ASP A 315 -2.70 18.15 -23.72
N PHE A 316 -3.04 19.41 -24.00
CA PHE A 316 -2.63 20.55 -23.15
C PHE A 316 -3.04 20.36 -21.69
N LYS A 317 -4.31 19.98 -21.46
CA LYS A 317 -4.82 19.74 -20.10
C LYS A 317 -4.13 18.55 -19.43
N ALA A 318 -3.76 17.51 -20.19
CA ALA A 318 -3.05 16.36 -19.66
C ALA A 318 -1.68 16.75 -19.11
N ILE A 319 -0.90 17.54 -19.87
CA ILE A 319 0.41 18.04 -19.41
C ILE A 319 0.25 18.98 -18.22
N ARG A 320 -0.73 19.89 -18.24
CA ARG A 320 -1.02 20.75 -17.10
C ARG A 320 -1.40 19.95 -15.86
N ASN A 321 -2.18 18.88 -16.03
CA ASN A 321 -2.55 18.00 -14.94
C ASN A 321 -1.36 17.19 -14.43
N ALA A 322 -0.47 16.72 -15.31
CA ALA A 322 0.78 16.06 -14.94
C ALA A 322 1.64 16.94 -14.01
N LEU A 323 1.81 18.21 -14.34
CA LEU A 323 2.54 19.18 -13.50
C LEU A 323 1.84 19.47 -12.17
N LYS A 324 0.50 19.48 -12.17
CA LYS A 324 -0.28 19.65 -10.94
C LYS A 324 -0.09 18.45 -10.03
N VAL A 325 -0.25 17.24 -10.57
CA VAL A 325 -0.18 15.97 -9.85
C VAL A 325 1.22 15.73 -9.28
N SER A 326 2.28 16.02 -10.06
CA SER A 326 3.66 15.85 -9.61
C SER A 326 4.06 16.78 -8.46
N ARG A 327 3.26 17.83 -8.21
CA ARG A 327 3.44 18.81 -7.14
C ARG A 327 2.39 18.68 -6.03
N LEU A 328 1.53 17.66 -6.08
CA LEU A 328 0.54 17.45 -5.03
C LEU A 328 1.26 17.19 -3.71
N HIS A 329 1.25 18.18 -2.82
CA HIS A 329 1.70 17.99 -1.46
C HIS A 329 0.49 17.66 -0.60
N GLN A 330 0.42 16.42 -0.10
CA GLN A 330 -0.62 15.99 0.81
C GLN A 330 -0.27 16.42 2.23
N LYS A 331 -0.41 17.72 2.52
CA LYS A 331 -0.05 18.29 3.84
C LYS A 331 -0.74 17.51 4.97
N GLY A 332 0.03 17.05 5.95
CA GLY A 332 -0.47 16.31 7.12
C GLY A 332 -0.90 14.86 6.85
N SER A 333 -0.56 14.30 5.68
CA SER A 333 -0.98 12.93 5.32
C SER A 333 0.04 11.84 5.66
N GLY A 334 1.29 12.21 5.99
CA GLY A 334 2.42 11.29 6.13
C GLY A 334 2.99 10.78 4.80
N PHE A 335 2.74 11.48 3.68
CA PHE A 335 3.23 11.10 2.35
C PHE A 335 3.99 12.23 1.65
N ILE A 336 5.05 11.84 0.96
CA ILE A 336 5.88 12.71 0.12
C ILE A 336 5.65 12.32 -1.34
N SER A 337 5.33 13.31 -2.17
CA SER A 337 5.04 13.11 -3.60
C SER A 337 6.02 13.84 -4.53
N GLY A 338 6.03 13.43 -5.80
CA GLY A 338 6.85 14.02 -6.85
C GLY A 338 8.32 13.56 -6.80
N PRO A 339 9.26 14.30 -7.42
CA PRO A 339 10.68 13.93 -7.41
C PRO A 339 11.27 13.74 -6.01
N LYS A 340 10.83 14.53 -5.02
CA LYS A 340 11.27 14.43 -3.62
C LYS A 340 10.94 13.08 -2.96
N ALA A 341 9.93 12.36 -3.45
CA ALA A 341 9.59 11.03 -2.97
C ALA A 341 10.75 10.04 -3.14
N PHE A 342 11.59 10.22 -4.15
CA PHE A 342 12.74 9.34 -4.40
C PHE A 342 13.89 9.62 -3.43
N ASP A 343 14.10 10.87 -3.03
CA ASP A 343 15.07 11.22 -2.00
C ASP A 343 14.62 10.67 -0.64
N GLU A 344 13.33 10.84 -0.30
CA GLU A 344 12.76 10.26 0.92
C GLU A 344 12.95 8.75 0.95
N TRP A 345 12.55 8.05 -0.11
CA TRP A 345 12.69 6.61 -0.20
C TRP A 345 14.16 6.17 -0.14
N ALA A 346 15.09 6.92 -0.75
CA ALA A 346 16.51 6.66 -0.64
C ALA A 346 17.02 6.81 0.80
N ASN A 347 16.54 7.81 1.53
CA ASN A 347 16.90 8.03 2.94
C ASN A 347 16.40 6.89 3.83
N VAL A 348 15.13 6.48 3.66
CA VAL A 348 14.56 5.33 4.38
C VAL A 348 15.37 4.07 4.10
N LEU A 349 15.76 3.82 2.84
CA LEU A 349 16.60 2.68 2.50
C LEU A 349 17.96 2.68 3.18
N GLU A 350 18.56 3.83 3.43
CA GLU A 350 19.88 3.93 4.07
C GLU A 350 19.81 3.94 5.59
N GLY A 351 18.64 4.20 6.17
CA GLY A 351 18.38 4.23 7.60
C GLY A 351 18.20 2.85 8.24
N ASP A 352 17.43 2.84 9.33
CA ASP A 352 17.21 1.64 10.14
C ASP A 352 16.31 0.64 9.44
N ILE A 353 16.70 -0.64 9.52
CA ILE A 353 16.03 -1.74 8.81
C ILE A 353 14.58 -1.95 9.25
N GLU A 354 14.22 -1.54 10.48
CA GLU A 354 12.87 -1.69 11.01
C GLU A 354 11.82 -0.83 10.31
N PHE A 355 12.24 0.22 9.60
CA PHE A 355 11.38 1.06 8.77
C PHE A 355 11.32 0.61 7.30
N ILE A 356 11.87 -0.57 6.99
CA ILE A 356 11.96 -1.08 5.63
C ILE A 356 11.21 -2.42 5.55
N SER A 357 9.99 -2.36 5.02
CA SER A 357 9.25 -3.55 4.58
C SER A 357 9.75 -3.97 3.19
N TYR A 358 10.29 -5.18 3.05
CA TYR A 358 10.69 -5.70 1.73
C TYR A 358 9.51 -5.69 0.75
N HIS A 359 8.34 -6.14 1.22
CA HIS A 359 7.12 -6.13 0.43
C HIS A 359 6.73 -4.71 0.00
N GLY A 360 6.70 -3.76 0.94
CA GLY A 360 6.41 -2.36 0.63
C GLY A 360 7.38 -1.80 -0.40
N ASN A 361 8.68 -1.98 -0.17
CA ASN A 361 9.74 -1.53 -1.05
C ASN A 361 9.62 -2.10 -2.48
N SER A 362 9.46 -3.42 -2.60
CA SER A 362 9.41 -4.08 -3.90
C SER A 362 8.10 -3.78 -4.64
N PHE A 363 6.96 -3.70 -3.94
CA PHE A 363 5.68 -3.31 -4.54
C PHE A 363 5.67 -1.85 -5.04
N ILE A 364 6.14 -0.90 -4.23
CA ILE A 364 6.28 0.51 -4.65
C ILE A 364 7.13 0.59 -5.92
N SER A 365 8.20 -0.19 -6.02
CA SER A 365 9.08 -0.19 -7.19
C SER A 365 8.38 -0.65 -8.47
N GLU A 366 7.49 -1.64 -8.38
CA GLU A 366 6.68 -2.11 -9.51
C GLU A 366 5.70 -1.03 -9.98
N CYS A 367 4.95 -0.42 -9.05
CA CYS A 367 4.00 0.64 -9.36
C CYS A 367 4.71 1.87 -9.95
N ILE A 368 5.81 2.34 -9.35
CA ILE A 368 6.53 3.52 -9.84
C ILE A 368 7.19 3.25 -11.19
N TYR A 369 7.75 2.06 -11.41
CA TYR A 369 8.25 1.68 -12.73
C TYR A 369 7.14 1.73 -13.79
N GLU A 370 5.96 1.20 -13.48
CA GLU A 370 4.80 1.23 -14.37
C GLU A 370 4.37 2.68 -14.67
N CYS A 371 4.32 3.56 -13.66
CA CYS A 371 4.10 5.01 -13.86
C CYS A 371 5.14 5.63 -14.80
N LEU A 372 6.44 5.38 -14.56
CA LEU A 372 7.53 5.91 -15.39
C LEU A 372 7.47 5.39 -16.83
N TYR A 373 7.08 4.13 -17.01
CA TYR A 373 6.80 3.57 -18.34
C TYR A 373 5.67 4.34 -19.04
N TYR A 374 4.51 4.48 -18.39
CA TYR A 374 3.40 5.22 -18.99
C TYR A 374 3.72 6.69 -19.24
N ALA A 375 4.45 7.37 -18.34
CA ALA A 375 4.86 8.76 -18.52
C ALA A 375 5.76 8.92 -19.75
N SER A 376 6.75 8.02 -19.91
CA SER A 376 7.64 7.98 -21.06
C SER A 376 6.86 7.74 -22.36
N GLU A 377 6.03 6.69 -22.41
CA GLU A 377 5.29 6.34 -23.63
C GLU A 377 4.26 7.42 -24.01
N PHE A 378 3.55 7.96 -23.02
CA PHE A 378 2.54 9.00 -23.25
C PHE A 378 3.18 10.28 -23.81
N THR A 379 4.27 10.74 -23.20
CA THR A 379 4.97 11.94 -23.68
C THR A 379 5.64 11.69 -25.03
N ASN A 380 6.15 10.48 -25.30
CA ASN A 380 6.65 10.12 -26.63
C ASN A 380 5.54 10.21 -27.71
N ARG A 381 4.37 9.63 -27.45
CA ARG A 381 3.21 9.72 -28.35
C ARG A 381 2.77 11.17 -28.59
N LEU A 382 2.80 12.01 -27.56
CA LEU A 382 2.53 13.44 -27.69
C LEU A 382 3.60 14.13 -28.55
N ALA A 383 4.89 13.86 -28.32
CA ALA A 383 5.95 14.44 -29.13
C ALA A 383 5.76 14.13 -30.61
N LEU A 384 5.55 12.85 -30.96
CA LEU A 384 5.30 12.45 -32.35
C LEU A 384 4.09 13.17 -32.96
N ARG A 385 3.00 13.31 -32.20
CA ARG A 385 1.77 14.00 -32.65
C ARG A 385 1.98 15.49 -32.93
N TYR A 386 2.87 16.14 -32.16
CA TYR A 386 3.15 17.57 -32.26
C TYR A 386 4.44 17.86 -33.03
N SER A 387 4.97 16.90 -33.79
CA SER A 387 6.18 17.09 -34.60
C SER A 387 6.05 18.33 -35.50
N GLY A 388 7.09 19.17 -35.49
CA GLY A 388 7.12 20.43 -36.26
C GLY A 388 6.52 21.65 -35.55
N LEU A 389 5.85 21.49 -34.40
CA LEU A 389 5.28 22.59 -33.62
C LEU A 389 6.22 23.01 -32.48
N SER A 390 6.12 24.24 -31.96
CA SER A 390 7.09 24.76 -30.98
C SER A 390 7.14 23.97 -29.67
N GLN A 391 6.04 23.35 -29.23
CA GLN A 391 6.00 22.49 -28.05
C GLN A 391 6.76 21.16 -28.23
N PHE A 392 7.01 20.71 -29.47
CA PHE A 392 7.63 19.41 -29.78
C PHE A 392 8.93 19.18 -29.01
N LYS A 393 9.90 20.09 -29.15
CA LYS A 393 11.24 19.95 -28.58
C LYS A 393 11.23 19.77 -27.07
N TYR A 394 10.24 20.36 -26.39
CA TYR A 394 10.08 20.27 -24.94
C TYR A 394 9.44 18.95 -24.53
N ILE A 395 8.41 18.49 -25.25
CA ILE A 395 7.74 17.22 -24.98
C ILE A 395 8.67 16.04 -25.29
N ASP A 396 9.39 16.08 -26.41
CA ASP A 396 10.39 15.06 -26.77
C ASP A 396 11.51 14.97 -25.72
N ARG A 397 12.02 16.13 -25.27
CA ARG A 397 13.00 16.17 -24.18
C ARG A 397 12.45 15.60 -22.88
N ALA A 398 11.20 15.88 -22.53
CA ALA A 398 10.53 15.30 -21.36
C ALA A 398 10.46 13.77 -21.48
N SER A 399 10.02 13.27 -22.63
CA SER A 399 9.93 11.84 -22.95
C SER A 399 11.27 11.13 -22.72
N LYS A 400 12.35 11.67 -23.29
CA LYS A 400 13.71 11.13 -23.11
C LYS A 400 14.13 11.10 -21.64
N LYS A 401 13.75 12.09 -20.84
CA LYS A 401 14.06 12.15 -19.41
C LYS A 401 13.25 11.16 -18.59
N PHE A 402 11.95 11.01 -18.86
CA PHE A 402 11.14 9.94 -18.25
C PHE A 402 11.67 8.54 -18.63
N ASN A 403 12.10 8.34 -19.88
CA ASN A 403 12.71 7.08 -20.30
C ASN A 403 14.01 6.76 -19.52
N LYS A 404 14.87 7.76 -19.30
CA LYS A 404 16.07 7.60 -18.47
C LYS A 404 15.73 7.22 -17.03
N ALA A 405 14.74 7.89 -16.43
CA ALA A 405 14.24 7.55 -15.09
C ALA A 405 13.68 6.12 -15.04
N LYS A 406 12.87 5.72 -16.04
CA LYS A 406 12.34 4.36 -16.19
C LYS A 406 13.44 3.30 -16.22
N LEU A 407 14.51 3.52 -16.99
CA LEU A 407 15.63 2.58 -17.09
C LEU A 407 16.35 2.40 -15.74
N LYS A 408 16.55 3.49 -14.99
CA LYS A 408 17.10 3.41 -13.62
C LYS A 408 16.18 2.70 -12.64
N MET A 409 14.87 2.90 -12.76
CA MET A 409 13.91 2.14 -11.96
C MET A 409 13.90 0.65 -12.35
N LYS A 410 14.14 0.31 -13.63
CA LYS A 410 14.30 -1.08 -14.05
C LYS A 410 15.49 -1.75 -13.37
N GLU A 411 16.64 -1.06 -13.31
CA GLU A 411 17.82 -1.53 -12.56
C GLU A 411 17.50 -1.70 -11.05
N TYR A 412 16.75 -0.76 -10.47
CA TYR A 412 16.32 -0.83 -9.08
C TYR A 412 15.44 -2.07 -8.81
N LYS A 413 14.46 -2.33 -9.67
CA LYS A 413 13.59 -3.52 -9.54
C LYS A 413 14.34 -4.84 -9.64
N GLN A 414 15.38 -4.90 -10.48
CA GLN A 414 16.24 -6.10 -10.53
C GLN A 414 17.00 -6.31 -9.23
N LEU A 415 17.29 -5.23 -8.50
CA LEU A 415 17.91 -5.30 -7.18
C LEU A 415 16.91 -5.79 -6.12
N PHE A 416 15.67 -5.30 -6.16
CA PHE A 416 14.60 -5.69 -5.24
C PHE A 416 13.40 -6.24 -6.02
N PRO A 417 13.49 -7.49 -6.52
CA PRO A 417 12.38 -8.10 -7.25
C PRO A 417 11.12 -8.14 -6.38
N PHE A 418 9.95 -8.07 -7.01
CA PHE A 418 8.68 -8.17 -6.28
C PHE A 418 8.62 -9.46 -5.46
N GLY A 419 8.35 -9.31 -4.16
CA GLY A 419 8.25 -10.41 -3.21
C GLY A 419 7.73 -9.93 -1.86
N PHE A 420 7.38 -10.88 -0.99
CA PHE A 420 7.01 -10.55 0.39
C PHE A 420 8.23 -10.48 1.31
N ASP A 421 9.30 -11.15 0.92
CA ASP A 421 10.57 -11.29 1.62
C ASP A 421 11.74 -11.19 0.63
N GLY A 422 12.92 -10.86 1.15
CA GLY A 422 14.15 -10.84 0.39
C GLY A 422 15.27 -10.10 1.09
N ASP A 423 16.43 -10.11 0.44
CA ASP A 423 17.66 -9.56 1.01
C ASP A 423 17.66 -8.01 1.01
N LEU A 424 17.82 -7.46 2.21
CA LEU A 424 17.91 -6.03 2.53
C LEU A 424 19.24 -5.67 3.21
N ASN A 425 20.33 -6.37 2.88
CA ASN A 425 21.65 -5.97 3.41
C ASN A 425 22.01 -4.52 3.05
N LEU A 426 22.79 -3.88 3.92
CA LEU A 426 23.12 -2.46 3.79
C LEU A 426 23.82 -2.09 2.46
N PRO A 427 24.81 -2.86 1.93
CA PRO A 427 25.40 -2.58 0.62
C PRO A 427 24.37 -2.53 -0.52
N LYS A 428 23.43 -3.47 -0.53
CA LYS A 428 22.35 -3.54 -1.53
C LYS A 428 21.39 -2.36 -1.38
N ARG A 429 20.99 -2.02 -0.15
CA ARG A 429 20.17 -0.83 0.14
C ARG A 429 20.82 0.47 -0.32
N ARG A 430 22.11 0.68 -0.01
CA ARG A 430 22.90 1.84 -0.49
C ARG A 430 23.01 1.89 -2.01
N LYS A 431 23.09 0.74 -2.69
CA LYS A 431 23.02 0.71 -4.17
C LYS A 431 21.63 1.13 -4.65
N GLY A 432 20.56 0.65 -4.03
CA GLY A 432 19.19 1.07 -4.30
C GLY A 432 18.98 2.58 -4.13
N ALA A 433 19.38 3.12 -2.99
CA ALA A 433 19.28 4.55 -2.67
C ALA A 433 20.01 5.43 -3.71
N ARG A 434 21.22 5.03 -4.14
CA ARG A 434 21.93 5.72 -5.23
C ARG A 434 21.16 5.71 -6.55
N LEU A 435 20.54 4.59 -6.93
CA LEU A 435 19.70 4.52 -8.13
C LEU A 435 18.49 5.45 -8.05
N LEU A 436 17.82 5.51 -6.88
CA LEU A 436 16.69 6.41 -6.65
C LEU A 436 17.11 7.88 -6.78
N ARG A 437 18.22 8.28 -6.18
CA ARG A 437 18.73 9.66 -6.30
C ARG A 437 19.14 10.03 -7.74
N GLN A 438 19.59 9.07 -8.55
CA GLN A 438 19.86 9.28 -9.97
C GLN A 438 18.58 9.52 -10.81
N ILE A 439 17.40 9.10 -10.32
CA ILE A 439 16.12 9.36 -10.98
C ILE A 439 15.68 10.82 -10.83
N VAL A 440 15.91 11.41 -9.65
CA VAL A 440 15.49 12.78 -9.28
C VAL A 440 15.84 13.84 -10.34
N PRO A 441 17.11 14.01 -10.78
CA PRO A 441 17.44 15.05 -11.75
C PRO A 441 16.73 14.85 -13.11
N ASN A 442 16.49 13.60 -13.51
CA ASN A 442 15.75 13.32 -14.75
C ASN A 442 14.29 13.73 -14.62
N LEU A 443 13.63 13.44 -13.49
CA LEU A 443 12.24 13.85 -13.26
C LEU A 443 12.09 15.35 -13.12
N SER A 444 12.95 16.01 -12.36
CA SER A 444 12.94 17.45 -12.19
C SER A 444 13.10 18.16 -13.54
N GLU A 445 14.05 17.72 -14.38
CA GLU A 445 14.19 18.26 -15.71
C GLU A 445 12.96 17.97 -16.59
N ALA A 446 12.43 16.75 -16.58
CA ALA A 446 11.24 16.39 -17.36
C ALA A 446 10.05 17.30 -17.04
N PHE A 447 9.76 17.54 -15.76
CA PHE A 447 8.68 18.44 -15.36
C PHE A 447 8.98 19.91 -15.69
N ASN A 448 10.23 20.36 -15.56
CA ASN A 448 10.61 21.71 -15.97
C ASN A 448 10.40 21.93 -17.47
N VAL A 449 10.78 20.97 -18.32
CA VAL A 449 10.57 21.11 -19.77
C VAL A 449 9.11 20.97 -20.17
N LEU A 450 8.31 20.14 -19.49
CA LEU A 450 6.86 20.13 -19.69
C LEU A 450 6.21 21.48 -19.34
N ASN A 451 6.74 22.21 -18.36
CA ASN A 451 6.28 23.56 -18.05
C ASN A 451 6.55 24.52 -19.21
N TYR A 452 7.73 24.44 -19.85
CA TYR A 452 8.01 25.21 -21.07
C TYR A 452 7.11 24.80 -22.25
N ALA A 453 6.78 23.52 -22.39
CA ALA A 453 5.85 23.06 -23.42
C ALA A 453 4.47 23.74 -23.30
N ILE A 454 3.97 23.94 -22.07
CA ILE A 454 2.71 24.66 -21.83
C ILE A 454 2.82 26.13 -22.24
N SER A 455 3.94 26.79 -21.92
CA SER A 455 4.15 28.20 -22.27
C SER A 455 4.29 28.43 -23.78
N ASN A 456 4.69 27.40 -24.52
CA ASN A 456 4.85 27.43 -25.99
C ASN A 456 3.78 26.58 -26.68
N TRP A 457 2.59 26.45 -26.08
CA TRP A 457 1.52 25.66 -26.67
C TRP A 457 0.78 26.46 -27.72
N GLU A 458 1.15 26.27 -28.99
CA GLU A 458 0.40 26.76 -30.15
C GLU A 458 -0.98 26.13 -30.24
#